data_AF-A0A2P8VLX2-F1
#
_entry.id   AF-A0A2P8VLX2-F1
#
_cell.length_a   1.000
_cell.length_b   1.000
_cell.length_c   1.000
_cell.angle_alpha   90.00
_cell.angle_beta   90.00
_cell.angle_gamma   90.00
#
_symmetry.space_group_name_H-M   'P 1'
#
loop_
_entity.id
_entity.type
_entity.pdbx_description
1 polymer ?
#
loop_
_entity_poly.entity_id
_entity_poly.type
_entity_poly.pdbx_seq_one_letter_code
_entity_poly.pdbx_strand_id
1 'polypeptide(L)'
;MKKRTACAGILIFVALILATGINLRTPEIKAVHLEGHAARILLKNSPFTARGALAWWQENQTRLKSHYGIPQEDSDGVFYISVWDFADGYKEEGRKDRLCFEDMSEPRNCIDKNWVLTVSRARNTKKIYVEAGDSTWVQDATGEFIRVADDE
;
A
#
# COMPACT_ATOMS: atom_id res chain seq x y z
N MET A 1 -0.51 18.64 -46.94
CA MET A 1 -0.43 17.40 -46.12
C MET A 1 0.49 17.49 -44.89
N LYS A 2 1.46 18.44 -44.80
CA LYS A 2 2.36 18.62 -43.64
C LYS A 2 1.73 19.07 -42.31
N LYS A 3 0.59 19.78 -42.33
CA LYS A 3 -0.05 20.32 -41.11
C LYS A 3 -0.79 19.27 -40.27
N ARG A 4 -1.29 18.19 -40.90
CA ARG A 4 -2.06 17.13 -40.21
C ARG A 4 -1.16 16.20 -39.37
N THR A 5 0.04 15.90 -39.84
CA THR A 5 1.03 15.09 -39.11
C THR A 5 1.63 15.83 -37.92
N ALA A 6 1.83 17.15 -38.01
CA ALA A 6 2.30 17.98 -36.90
C ALA A 6 1.30 18.02 -35.72
N CYS A 7 -0.01 18.17 -36.00
CA CYS A 7 -1.04 18.13 -34.95
C CYS A 7 -1.14 16.76 -34.27
N ALA A 8 -1.02 15.67 -35.02
CA ALA A 8 -1.02 14.33 -34.46
C ALA A 8 0.18 14.09 -33.52
N GLY A 9 1.37 14.56 -33.89
CA GLY A 9 2.56 14.48 -33.03
C GLY A 9 2.42 15.27 -31.72
N ILE A 10 1.85 16.48 -31.77
CA ILE A 10 1.60 17.30 -30.57
C ILE A 10 0.58 16.63 -29.65
N LEU A 11 -0.51 16.06 -30.19
CA LEU A 11 -1.52 15.35 -29.40
C LEU A 11 -0.94 14.11 -28.71
N ILE A 12 -0.08 13.36 -29.40
CA ILE A 12 0.63 12.21 -28.80
C ILE A 12 1.56 12.67 -27.67
N PHE A 13 2.30 13.76 -27.87
CA PHE A 13 3.21 14.29 -26.86
C PHE A 13 2.47 14.80 -25.62
N VAL A 14 1.34 15.49 -25.80
CA VAL A 14 0.48 15.93 -24.69
C VAL A 14 -0.15 14.74 -23.96
N ALA A 15 -0.61 13.72 -24.69
CA ALA A 15 -1.13 12.49 -24.08
C ALA A 15 -0.06 11.75 -23.26
N LEU A 16 1.19 11.70 -23.74
CA LEU A 16 2.32 11.13 -23.02
C LEU A 16 2.67 11.94 -21.75
N ILE A 17 2.66 13.27 -21.81
CA ILE A 17 2.89 14.14 -20.64
C ILE A 17 1.77 14.00 -19.60
N LEU A 18 0.51 13.90 -20.05
CA LEU A 18 -0.61 13.68 -19.14
C LEU A 18 -0.55 12.27 -18.53
N ALA A 19 -0.18 11.25 -19.31
CA ALA A 19 -0.01 9.89 -18.81
C ALA A 19 1.14 9.77 -17.80
N THR A 20 2.26 10.48 -18.00
CA THR A 20 3.35 10.53 -17.01
C THR A 20 2.96 11.33 -15.77
N GLY A 21 2.23 12.45 -15.92
CA GLY A 21 1.74 13.26 -14.80
C GLY A 21 0.73 12.55 -13.89
N ILE A 22 -0.01 11.57 -14.42
CA ILE A 22 -0.94 10.73 -13.64
C ILE A 22 -0.20 9.65 -12.83
N ASN A 23 1.02 9.25 -13.22
CA ASN A 23 1.78 8.14 -12.63
C ASN A 23 2.89 8.54 -11.63
N LEU A 24 3.08 9.83 -11.34
CA LEU A 24 4.25 10.33 -10.58
C LEU A 24 3.95 10.89 -9.18
N ARG A 25 2.74 10.70 -8.63
CA ARG A 25 2.48 11.16 -7.26
C ARG A 25 3.07 10.16 -6.27
N THR A 26 4.11 10.58 -5.56
CA THR A 26 4.75 9.78 -4.52
C THR A 26 3.73 9.39 -3.44
N PRO A 27 3.64 8.10 -3.06
CA PRO A 27 2.79 7.68 -1.97
C PRO A 27 3.18 8.38 -0.67
N GLU A 28 2.19 8.90 0.04
CA GLU A 28 2.37 9.66 1.27
C GLU A 28 1.63 8.98 2.43
N ILE A 29 2.35 8.69 3.52
CA ILE A 29 1.75 8.19 4.76
C ILE A 29 0.95 9.31 5.40
N LYS A 30 -0.37 9.15 5.49
CA LYS A 30 -1.30 10.11 6.11
C LYS A 30 -1.58 9.82 7.56
N ALA A 31 -1.67 8.55 7.91
CA ALA A 31 -1.87 8.11 9.28
C ALA A 31 -1.34 6.68 9.45
N VAL A 32 -1.09 6.34 10.71
CA VAL A 32 -0.73 5.00 11.15
C VAL A 32 -1.53 4.72 12.41
N HIS A 33 -2.34 3.67 12.37
CA HIS A 33 -3.10 3.18 13.52
C HIS A 33 -2.48 1.88 14.00
N LEU A 34 -2.19 1.79 15.30
CA LEU A 34 -1.55 0.64 15.93
C LEU A 34 -2.55 -0.04 16.86
N GLU A 35 -2.70 -1.36 16.73
CA GLU A 35 -3.61 -2.16 17.54
C GLU A 35 -2.91 -3.49 17.90
N GLY A 36 -2.32 -3.55 19.09
CA GLY A 36 -1.52 -4.70 19.51
C GLY A 36 -0.28 -4.91 18.61
N HIS A 37 -0.20 -6.06 17.95
CA HIS A 37 0.87 -6.36 16.97
C HIS A 37 0.45 -6.08 15.51
N ALA A 38 -0.71 -5.44 15.32
CA ALA A 38 -1.22 -5.02 14.03
C ALA A 38 -0.96 -3.53 13.80
N ALA A 39 -0.55 -3.18 12.58
CA ALA A 39 -0.47 -1.81 12.11
C ALA A 39 -1.35 -1.60 10.88
N ARG A 40 -2.11 -0.51 10.84
CA ARG A 40 -2.89 -0.06 9.68
C ARG A 40 -2.28 1.25 9.17
N ILE A 41 -1.70 1.23 7.98
CA ILE A 41 -1.03 2.39 7.36
C ILE A 41 -1.96 2.97 6.30
N LEU A 42 -2.24 4.27 6.40
CA LEU A 42 -3.09 4.97 5.44
C LEU A 42 -2.22 5.75 4.46
N LEU A 43 -2.33 5.41 3.17
CA LEU A 43 -1.57 6.06 2.10
C LEU A 43 -2.46 6.96 1.25
N LYS A 44 -1.95 8.14 0.93
CA LYS A 44 -2.48 8.95 -0.17
C LYS A 44 -1.61 8.75 -1.41
N ASN A 45 -2.23 8.74 -2.59
CA ASN A 45 -1.56 8.41 -3.85
C ASN A 45 -0.92 7.01 -3.79
N SER A 46 -1.68 6.02 -3.33
CA SER A 46 -1.21 4.65 -3.20
C SER A 46 -0.72 4.08 -4.53
N PRO A 47 0.29 3.18 -4.51
CA PRO A 47 0.68 2.46 -5.71
C PRO A 47 -0.50 1.70 -6.32
N PHE A 48 -0.70 1.86 -7.63
CA PHE A 48 -1.82 1.22 -8.32
C PHE A 48 -1.54 -0.24 -8.73
N THR A 49 -0.28 -0.67 -8.71
CA THR A 49 0.12 -2.03 -9.11
C THR A 49 0.70 -2.79 -7.93
N ALA A 50 0.54 -4.11 -7.93
CA ALA A 50 1.09 -4.98 -6.90
C ALA A 50 2.63 -4.87 -6.79
N ARG A 51 3.33 -4.73 -7.92
CA ARG A 51 4.79 -4.46 -7.93
C ARG A 51 5.13 -3.09 -7.34
N GLY A 52 4.33 -2.06 -7.62
CA GLY A 52 4.51 -0.74 -7.03
C GLY A 52 4.27 -0.75 -5.52
N ALA A 53 3.31 -1.54 -5.05
CA ALA A 53 3.02 -1.75 -3.63
C ALA A 53 4.20 -2.43 -2.92
N LEU A 54 4.76 -3.50 -3.51
CA LEU A 54 5.97 -4.15 -3.02
C LEU A 54 7.17 -3.19 -2.98
N ALA A 55 7.41 -2.44 -4.06
CA ALA A 55 8.50 -1.45 -4.12
C ALA A 55 8.36 -0.39 -3.04
N TRP A 56 7.14 0.15 -2.85
CA TRP A 56 6.87 1.10 -1.77
C TRP A 56 7.18 0.51 -0.39
N TRP A 57 6.79 -0.75 -0.14
CA TRP A 57 7.12 -1.43 1.12
C TRP A 57 8.63 -1.52 1.32
N GLN A 58 9.37 -2.02 0.34
CA GLN A 58 10.83 -2.16 0.40
C GLN A 58 11.53 -0.82 0.66
N GLU A 59 11.11 0.25 -0.01
CA GLU A 59 11.70 1.59 0.13
C GLU A 59 11.41 2.25 1.48
N ASN A 60 10.30 1.89 2.14
CA ASN A 60 9.83 2.56 3.35
C ASN A 60 10.14 1.81 4.66
N GLN A 61 10.70 0.60 4.63
CA GLN A 61 10.94 -0.20 5.84
C GLN A 61 11.72 0.56 6.93
N THR A 62 12.84 1.19 6.56
CA THR A 62 13.66 1.98 7.48
C THR A 62 12.88 3.14 8.09
N ARG A 63 12.13 3.87 7.26
CA ARG A 63 11.30 5.00 7.71
C ARG A 63 10.17 4.55 8.61
N LEU A 64 9.53 3.43 8.30
CA LEU A 64 8.46 2.83 9.11
C LEU A 64 8.97 2.40 10.48
N LYS A 65 10.18 1.83 10.52
CA LYS A 65 10.81 1.44 11.78
C LYS A 65 11.21 2.65 12.63
N SER A 66 11.85 3.65 12.05
CA SER A 66 12.38 4.79 12.80
C SER A 66 11.32 5.77 13.29
N HIS A 67 10.28 6.02 12.48
CA HIS A 67 9.27 7.04 12.80
C HIS A 67 8.01 6.47 13.47
N TYR A 68 7.66 5.22 13.19
CA TYR A 68 6.40 4.61 13.66
C TYR A 68 6.60 3.32 14.46
N GLY A 69 7.83 2.82 14.58
CA GLY A 69 8.12 1.58 15.31
C GLY A 69 7.63 0.30 14.61
N ILE A 70 7.29 0.36 13.32
CA ILE A 70 6.73 -0.76 12.55
C ILE A 70 7.86 -1.60 11.91
N PRO A 71 7.78 -2.94 11.90
CA PRO A 71 6.74 -3.76 12.52
C PRO A 71 6.82 -3.76 14.06
N GLN A 72 5.63 -3.84 14.68
CA GLN A 72 5.47 -4.24 16.07
C GLN A 72 5.23 -5.75 16.09
N GLU A 73 6.09 -6.47 16.80
CA GLU A 73 6.06 -7.92 16.84
C GLU A 73 5.45 -8.40 18.18
N ASP A 74 4.67 -9.49 18.14
CA ASP A 74 4.24 -10.21 19.34
C ASP A 74 5.41 -11.01 19.95
N SER A 75 5.17 -11.72 21.05
CA SER A 75 6.20 -12.52 21.74
C SER A 75 6.81 -13.64 20.88
N ASP A 76 6.09 -14.07 19.84
CA ASP A 76 6.56 -15.09 18.89
C ASP A 76 7.19 -14.46 17.63
N GLY A 77 7.39 -13.14 17.62
CA GLY A 77 7.93 -12.41 16.49
C GLY A 77 6.91 -12.22 15.35
N VAL A 78 5.62 -12.47 15.58
CA VAL A 78 4.57 -12.29 14.56
C VAL A 78 4.18 -10.83 14.49
N PHE A 79 4.01 -10.32 13.27
CA PHE A 79 3.45 -8.99 13.04
C PHE A 79 2.45 -9.04 11.88
N TYR A 80 1.54 -8.08 11.88
CA TYR A 80 0.58 -7.87 10.80
C TYR A 80 0.54 -6.39 10.41
N ILE A 81 0.74 -6.08 9.14
CA ILE A 81 0.68 -4.72 8.62
C ILE A 81 -0.30 -4.74 7.46
N SER A 82 -1.33 -3.89 7.50
CA SER A 82 -2.21 -3.67 6.36
C SER A 82 -2.12 -2.23 5.91
N VAL A 83 -2.08 -2.01 4.60
CA VAL A 83 -1.95 -0.70 3.97
C VAL A 83 -3.21 -0.42 3.17
N TRP A 84 -3.77 0.77 3.34
CA TRP A 84 -5.06 1.16 2.77
C TRP A 84 -4.96 2.50 2.07
N ASP A 85 -5.70 2.67 0.97
CA ASP A 85 -5.80 3.96 0.28
C ASP A 85 -6.74 4.91 1.06
N PHE A 86 -6.18 6.05 1.45
CA PHE A 86 -6.82 7.12 2.20
C PHE A 86 -7.60 8.11 1.32
N ALA A 87 -7.69 7.91 0.00
CA ALA A 87 -8.19 8.85 -1.03
C ALA A 87 -9.21 9.90 -0.53
N ASP A 88 -10.36 9.44 -0.02
CA ASP A 88 -11.48 10.32 0.38
C ASP A 88 -11.45 10.76 1.85
N GLY A 89 -10.40 10.42 2.57
CA GLY A 89 -10.20 10.69 3.98
C GLY A 89 -11.12 9.92 4.91
N TYR A 90 -11.09 10.28 6.19
CA TYR A 90 -11.98 9.70 7.20
C TYR A 90 -13.44 10.03 6.93
N LYS A 91 -14.32 9.09 7.26
CA LYS A 91 -15.77 9.11 7.06
C LYS A 91 -16.45 8.54 8.28
N GLU A 92 -17.75 8.79 8.38
CA GLU A 92 -18.60 8.14 9.39
C GLU A 92 -18.75 6.65 9.10
N GLU A 93 -18.97 5.77 10.06
CA GLU A 93 -19.20 4.35 9.77
C GLU A 93 -20.41 4.16 8.83
N GLY A 94 -21.53 4.81 9.17
CA GLY A 94 -22.74 4.78 8.37
C GLY A 94 -23.36 3.38 8.30
N ARG A 95 -23.78 2.93 7.10
CA ARG A 95 -24.35 1.59 6.86
C ARG A 95 -23.48 0.70 5.95
N LYS A 96 -22.26 1.13 5.66
CA LYS A 96 -21.34 0.40 4.78
C LYS A 96 -20.30 -0.30 5.64
N ASP A 97 -19.79 -1.43 5.16
CA ASP A 97 -18.65 -2.09 5.79
C ASP A 97 -17.36 -1.27 5.57
N ARG A 98 -17.03 -0.43 6.55
CA ARG A 98 -15.86 0.46 6.54
C ARG A 98 -14.78 -0.07 7.48
N LEU A 99 -13.54 0.37 7.25
CA LEU A 99 -12.46 0.11 8.19
C LEU A 99 -12.43 1.24 9.21
N CYS A 100 -12.79 0.94 10.47
CA CYS A 100 -12.80 1.90 11.56
C CYS A 100 -11.60 1.70 12.49
N PHE A 101 -11.16 2.78 13.13
CA PHE A 101 -9.98 2.80 14.00
C PHE A 101 -10.39 3.10 15.44
N GLU A 102 -10.00 2.23 16.37
CA GLU A 102 -10.39 2.30 17.79
C GLU A 102 -9.66 3.42 18.56
N ASP A 103 -8.49 3.84 18.06
CA ASP A 103 -7.69 4.94 18.63
C ASP A 103 -8.24 6.32 18.27
N MET A 104 -9.35 6.39 17.53
CA MET A 104 -10.01 7.63 17.11
C MET A 104 -11.43 7.74 17.62
N SER A 105 -11.83 8.95 18.02
CA SER A 105 -13.22 9.23 18.41
C SER A 105 -14.17 9.24 17.20
N GLU A 106 -15.35 8.66 17.40
CA GLU A 106 -16.51 8.78 16.52
C GLU A 106 -16.97 10.24 16.33
N PRO A 107 -17.74 10.56 15.26
CA PRO A 107 -18.30 9.63 14.28
C PRO A 107 -17.37 9.38 13.09
N ARG A 108 -16.36 10.22 12.83
CA ARG A 108 -15.51 10.15 11.62
C ARG A 108 -14.18 9.44 11.87
N ASN A 109 -14.24 8.18 12.29
CA ASN A 109 -13.09 7.33 12.60
C ASN A 109 -12.91 6.16 11.60
N CYS A 110 -13.55 6.20 10.43
CA CYS A 110 -13.49 5.10 9.47
C CYS A 110 -13.02 5.54 8.08
N ILE A 111 -12.58 4.61 7.24
CA ILE A 111 -12.31 4.83 5.81
C ILE A 111 -13.03 3.79 4.95
N ASP A 112 -13.19 4.08 3.67
CA ASP A 112 -13.63 3.05 2.72
C ASP A 112 -12.52 2.00 2.54
N LYS A 113 -12.90 0.73 2.44
CA LYS A 113 -11.97 -0.41 2.36
C LYS A 113 -11.34 -0.52 0.96
N ASN A 114 -10.32 0.29 0.71
CA ASN A 114 -9.49 0.21 -0.49
C ASN A 114 -8.11 -0.36 -0.12
N TRP A 115 -8.01 -1.69 -0.08
CA TRP A 115 -6.78 -2.40 0.30
C TRP A 115 -5.67 -2.20 -0.74
N VAL A 116 -4.44 -1.97 -0.28
CA VAL A 116 -3.25 -1.77 -1.12
C VAL A 116 -2.33 -2.99 -1.02
N LEU A 117 -1.91 -3.33 0.19
CA LEU A 117 -1.08 -4.50 0.46
C LEU A 117 -1.19 -4.95 1.92
N THR A 118 -0.82 -6.19 2.18
CA THR A 118 -0.59 -6.75 3.51
C THR A 118 0.85 -7.22 3.62
N VAL A 119 1.50 -6.97 4.76
CA VAL A 119 2.79 -7.58 5.12
C VAL A 119 2.62 -8.31 6.44
N SER A 120 3.02 -9.57 6.50
CA SER A 120 2.92 -10.36 7.72
C SER A 120 4.10 -11.29 7.91
N ARG A 121 4.42 -11.61 9.18
CA ARG A 121 5.33 -12.72 9.49
C ARG A 121 4.52 -13.93 9.97
N ALA A 122 4.60 -15.04 9.25
CA ALA A 122 3.88 -16.25 9.61
C ALA A 122 4.41 -16.85 10.92
N ARG A 123 3.51 -17.24 11.84
CA ARG A 123 3.86 -17.78 13.16
C ARG A 123 4.75 -19.02 13.07
N ASN A 124 4.43 -19.95 12.17
CA ASN A 124 5.06 -21.27 12.10
C ASN A 124 6.39 -21.25 11.34
N THR A 125 6.42 -20.64 10.16
CA THR A 125 7.60 -20.65 9.28
C THR A 125 8.54 -19.48 9.53
N LYS A 126 8.09 -18.46 10.29
CA LYS A 126 8.77 -17.17 10.48
C LYS A 126 9.06 -16.41 9.18
N LYS A 127 8.53 -16.87 8.05
CA LYS A 127 8.66 -16.21 6.75
C LYS A 127 7.83 -14.93 6.73
N ILE A 128 8.37 -13.91 6.07
CA ILE A 128 7.67 -12.65 5.83
C ILE A 128 7.00 -12.74 4.46
N TYR A 129 5.72 -12.46 4.42
CA TYR A 129 4.90 -12.43 3.21
C TYR A 129 4.48 -11.00 2.91
N VAL A 130 4.43 -10.66 1.62
CA VAL A 130 3.80 -9.44 1.10
C VAL A 130 2.72 -9.88 0.13
N GLU A 131 1.48 -9.46 0.36
CA GLU A 131 0.33 -9.72 -0.50
C GLU A 131 -0.12 -8.39 -1.09
N ALA A 132 -0.28 -8.31 -2.41
CA ALA A 132 -0.81 -7.13 -3.09
C ALA A 132 -1.48 -7.56 -4.42
N GLY A 133 -2.72 -7.11 -4.65
CA GLY A 133 -3.53 -7.64 -5.76
C GLY A 133 -3.59 -9.17 -5.74
N ASP A 134 -3.43 -9.80 -6.90
CA ASP A 134 -3.38 -11.27 -7.05
C ASP A 134 -1.94 -11.82 -6.95
N SER A 135 -1.08 -11.18 -6.16
CA SER A 135 0.32 -11.59 -6.03
C SER A 135 0.73 -11.69 -4.58
N THR A 136 1.47 -12.75 -4.30
CA THR A 136 2.10 -13.01 -3.01
C THR A 136 3.60 -13.13 -3.22
N TRP A 137 4.37 -12.48 -2.38
CA TRP A 137 5.82 -12.62 -2.31
C TRP A 137 6.23 -13.12 -0.94
N VAL A 138 7.31 -13.89 -0.90
CA VAL A 138 7.95 -14.35 0.32
C VAL A 138 9.36 -13.80 0.39
N GLN A 139 9.75 -13.29 1.56
CA GLN A 139 11.11 -12.83 1.79
C GLN A 139 12.04 -14.02 1.99
N ASP A 140 13.15 -14.05 1.26
CA ASP A 140 14.19 -15.05 1.41
C ASP A 140 15.21 -14.65 2.51
N ALA A 141 16.24 -15.47 2.69
CA ALA A 141 17.27 -15.24 3.71
C ALA A 141 18.18 -14.03 3.41
N THR A 142 18.23 -13.55 2.17
CA THR A 142 19.01 -12.37 1.76
C THR A 142 18.21 -11.08 1.97
N GLY A 143 16.90 -11.19 2.17
CA GLY A 143 15.98 -10.07 2.28
C GLY A 143 15.24 -9.76 0.97
N GLU A 144 15.50 -10.51 -0.10
CA GLU A 144 14.82 -10.37 -1.38
C GLU A 144 13.41 -10.99 -1.36
N PHE A 145 12.49 -10.43 -2.14
CA PHE A 145 11.11 -10.88 -2.22
C PHE A 145 10.87 -11.68 -3.49
N ILE A 146 10.64 -12.99 -3.34
CA ILE A 146 10.40 -13.92 -4.44
C ILE A 146 8.90 -14.15 -4.58
N ARG A 147 8.35 -14.00 -5.78
CA ARG A 147 6.92 -14.24 -6.04
C ARG A 147 6.62 -15.73 -5.81
N VAL A 148 5.61 -16.02 -5.00
CA VAL A 148 5.09 -17.37 -4.82
C VAL A 148 4.34 -17.73 -6.11
N ALA A 149 4.65 -18.88 -6.69
CA ALA A 149 3.91 -19.37 -7.85
C ALA A 149 2.49 -19.75 -7.43
N ASP A 150 1.53 -19.50 -8.30
CA ASP A 150 0.17 -20.01 -8.13
C ASP A 150 0.26 -21.53 -8.34
N ASP A 151 -0.02 -22.32 -7.31
CA ASP A 151 -0.14 -23.78 -7.45
C ASP A 151 -1.43 -24.05 -8.26
N GLU A 152 -1.30 -24.25 -9.58
CA GLU A 152 -2.38 -24.74 -10.46
C GLU A 152 -2.77 -26.19 -10.15
#